data_AF-A0A5E8CL75-F1
#
_entry.id   AF-A0A5E8CL75-F1
#
_cell.length_a   1.000
_cell.length_b   1.000
_cell.length_c   1.000
_cell.angle_alpha   90.00
_cell.angle_beta   90.00
_cell.angle_gamma   90.00
#
_symmetry.space_group_name_H-M   'P 1'
#
loop_
_entity.id
_entity.type
_entity.pdbx_description
1 polymer ?
#
loop_
_entity_poly.entity_id
_entity_poly.type
_entity_poly.pdbx_seq_one_letter_code
_entity_poly.pdbx_strand_id
1 'polypeptide(L)' 'MEEFCCFTRKKTPEQKKCFFHPYYLEKKKCTQCKELTLKNETIRISTIWKKEYLFCSDDCWEKWAYEFNIY' A
#
# COMPACT_ATOMS: atom_id res chain seq x y z
N MET A 1 15.64 -3.13 -5.96
CA MET A 1 14.31 -3.77 -5.86
C MET A 1 14.52 -5.24 -6.19
N GLU A 2 14.42 -6.12 -5.19
CA GLU A 2 14.55 -7.56 -5.41
C GLU A 2 13.33 -8.07 -6.19
N GLU A 3 13.56 -8.47 -7.43
CA GLU A 3 12.58 -9.09 -8.32
C GLU A 3 12.38 -10.56 -7.89
N PHE A 4 11.34 -10.83 -7.11
CA PHE A 4 10.94 -12.22 -6.84
C PHE A 4 10.24 -12.83 -8.06
N CYS A 5 11.03 -13.40 -8.97
CA CYS A 5 10.55 -14.26 -10.05
C CYS A 5 10.20 -15.66 -9.51
N CYS A 6 8.92 -15.93 -9.26
CA CYS A 6 8.47 -17.31 -9.04
C CYS A 6 8.55 -18.10 -10.35
N PHE A 7 9.63 -18.86 -10.55
CA PHE A 7 9.74 -19.83 -11.64
C PHE A 7 8.76 -20.98 -11.40
N THR A 8 7.60 -20.99 -12.06
CA THR A 8 6.82 -22.23 -12.17
C THR A 8 7.61 -23.21 -13.04
N ARG A 9 8.14 -24.25 -12.39
CA ARG A 9 8.93 -25.33 -12.98
C ARG A 9 8.05 -26.23 -13.86
N LYS A 10 7.45 -25.72 -14.94
CA LYS A 10 6.68 -26.53 -15.90
C LYS A 10 6.60 -25.89 -17.30
N LYS A 11 7.48 -26.41 -18.17
CA LYS A 11 7.41 -26.56 -19.63
C LYS A 11 7.28 -25.30 -20.52
N THR A 12 8.18 -25.26 -21.51
CA THR A 12 8.33 -24.41 -22.72
C THR A 12 9.08 -23.06 -22.58
N PRO A 13 10.11 -22.81 -23.42
CA PRO A 13 11.00 -21.64 -23.32
C PRO A 13 10.44 -20.31 -23.89
N GLU A 14 9.22 -20.27 -24.43
CA GLU A 14 8.75 -19.16 -25.26
C GLU A 14 7.62 -18.29 -24.66
N GLN A 15 7.25 -18.49 -23.40
CA GLN A 15 6.33 -17.57 -22.72
C GLN A 15 6.87 -17.21 -21.33
N LYS A 16 7.79 -16.23 -21.29
CA LYS A 16 8.00 -15.39 -20.11
C LYS A 16 6.77 -14.50 -19.89
N LYS A 17 5.63 -15.10 -19.56
CA LYS A 17 4.52 -14.35 -18.97
C LYS A 17 4.89 -14.16 -17.50
N CYS A 18 5.51 -13.03 -17.21
CA CYS A 18 5.55 -12.51 -15.85
C CYS A 18 4.09 -12.30 -15.43
N PHE A 19 3.51 -13.30 -14.76
CA PHE A 19 2.22 -13.13 -14.12
C PHE A 19 2.46 -12.21 -12.93
N PHE A 20 2.29 -10.91 -13.14
CA PHE A 20 2.07 -9.98 -12.06
C PHE A 20 0.82 -10.45 -11.32
N HIS A 21 1.00 -11.12 -10.18
CA HIS A 21 -0.12 -11.40 -9.29
C HIS A 21 -0.61 -10.03 -8.79
N PRO A 22 -1.84 -9.58 -9.14
CA PRO A 22 -2.36 -8.29 -8.67
C PRO A 22 -2.60 -8.26 -7.15
N TYR A 23 -2.40 -9.39 -6.47
CA TYR A 23 -2.67 -9.59 -5.04
C TYR A 23 -1.77 -8.75 -4.10
N TYR A 24 -0.70 -8.13 -4.60
CA TYR A 24 0.19 -7.28 -3.80
C TYR A 24 0.06 -5.77 -4.08
N LEU A 25 -0.85 -5.38 -4.99
CA LEU A 25 -1.05 -3.98 -5.37
C LEU A 25 -2.45 -3.51 -5.02
N GLU A 26 -2.96 -3.85 -3.83
CA GLU A 26 -4.05 -3.06 -3.24
C GLU A 26 -3.49 -1.67 -2.91
N LYS A 27 -3.51 -0.80 -3.92
CA LYS A 27 -3.17 0.62 -3.78
C LYS A 27 -4.26 1.25 -2.93
N LYS A 28 -3.92 1.64 -1.71
CA LYS A 28 -4.80 2.42 -0.85
C LYS A 28 -4.43 3.89 -0.97
N LYS A 29 -5.40 4.79 -0.76
CA LYS A 29 -5.14 6.23 -0.78
C LYS A 29 -4.79 6.72 0.61
N CYS A 30 -3.78 7.57 0.72
CA CYS A 30 -3.52 8.32 1.94
C CYS A 30 -4.76 9.17 2.28
N THR A 31 -5.13 9.18 3.55
CA THR A 31 -6.28 9.93 4.05
C THR A 31 -6.07 11.43 3.87
N GLN A 32 -4.84 11.91 4.09
CA GLN A 32 -4.50 13.33 4.03
C GLN A 32 -4.22 13.80 2.60
N CYS A 33 -3.11 13.38 2.00
CA CYS A 33 -2.69 13.87 0.67
C CYS A 33 -3.42 13.21 -0.52
N LYS A 34 -4.25 12.18 -0.29
CA LYS A 34 -4.98 11.41 -1.32
C LYS A 34 -4.10 10.67 -2.34
N GLU A 35 -2.79 10.66 -2.16
CA GLU A 35 -1.87 9.91 -3.01
C GLU A 35 -2.05 8.40 -2.85
N LEU A 36 -1.81 7.67 -3.94
CA LEU A 36 -1.86 6.20 -3.95
C LEU A 36 -0.60 5.67 -3.31
N THR A 37 -0.75 5.01 -2.16
CA THR A 37 0.31 4.29 -1.47
C THR A 37 0.08 2.79 -1.62
N LEU A 38 1.16 2.02 -1.75
CA LEU A 38 1.06 0.59 -1.58
C LEU A 38 0.77 0.26 -0.12
N LYS A 39 0.07 -0.85 0.13
CA LYS A 39 -0.23 -1.30 1.49
C LYS A 39 1.05 -1.61 2.30
N ASN A 40 2.14 -2.01 1.64
CA ASN A 40 3.45 -2.21 2.27
C ASN A 40 4.21 -0.88 2.54
N GLU A 41 3.83 0.20 1.86
CA GLU A 41 4.38 1.56 2.04
C GLU A 41 3.55 2.40 3.03
N THR A 42 2.40 1.89 3.47
CA THR A 42 1.57 2.61 4.45
C THR A 42 2.31 2.66 5.78
N ILE A 43 2.76 3.85 6.15
CA ILE A 43 3.56 4.09 7.36
C ILE A 43 2.68 4.00 8.61
N ARG A 44 1.44 4.48 8.56
CA ARG A 44 0.58 4.55 9.75
C ARG A 44 -0.89 4.25 9.44
N ILE A 45 -1.51 3.53 10.36
CA ILE A 45 -2.94 3.21 10.36
C ILE A 45 -3.53 3.71 11.67
N SER A 46 -4.63 4.46 11.61
CA SER A 46 -5.36 4.93 12.78
C SER A 46 -6.83 4.57 12.66
N THR A 47 -7.41 4.02 13.71
CA THR A 47 -8.81 3.62 13.73
C THR A 47 -9.57 4.52 14.68
N ILE A 48 -10.49 5.33 14.15
CA ILE A 48 -11.31 6.23 14.96
C ILE A 48 -12.78 6.03 14.60
N TRP A 49 -13.66 5.92 15.59
CA TRP A 49 -15.10 5.69 15.39
C TRP A 49 -15.40 4.49 14.49
N LYS A 50 -14.63 3.40 14.61
CA LYS A 50 -14.70 2.19 13.76
C LYS A 50 -14.36 2.41 12.28
N LYS A 51 -13.78 3.56 11.92
CA LYS A 51 -13.27 3.85 10.58
C LYS A 51 -11.74 3.82 10.58
N GLU A 52 -11.18 3.08 9.63
CA GLU A 52 -9.73 2.99 9.40
C GLU A 52 -9.28 4.16 8.53
N TYR A 53 -8.23 4.84 8.98
CA TYR A 53 -7.54 5.92 8.28
C TYR A 53 -6.10 5.51 8.04
N LEU A 54 -5.65 5.70 6.81
CA LEU A 54 -4.35 5.25 6.32
C LEU A 54 -3.51 6.46 5.95
N PHE A 55 -2.24 6.45 6.30
CA PHE A 55 -1.32 7.57 6.07
C PHE A 55 -0.02 7.07 5.46
N CYS A 56 0.42 7.74 4.40
CA CYS A 56 1.67 7.44 3.70
C CYS A 56 2.91 8.01 4.41
N SER A 57 2.74 8.87 5.41
CA SER A 57 3.82 9.45 6.21
C SER A 57 3.32 9.92 7.57
N ASP A 58 4.23 10.02 8.55
CA ASP A 58 3.92 10.62 9.85
C ASP A 58 3.51 12.08 9.72
N ASP A 59 4.13 12.87 8.83
CA ASP A 59 3.70 14.25 8.55
C ASP A 59 2.24 14.32 8.08
N CYS A 60 1.80 13.37 7.22
CA CYS A 60 0.40 13.28 6.80
C CYS A 60 -0.53 12.92 7.95
N TRP A 61 -0.07 12.07 8.88
CA TRP A 61 -0.85 11.72 10.07
C TRP A 61 -0.94 12.89 11.04
N GLU A 62 0.14 13.60 11.34
CA GLU A 62 0.17 14.73 12.27
C GLU A 62 -0.70 15.89 11.78
N LYS A 63 -0.62 16.24 10.50
CA LYS A 63 -1.50 17.27 9.90
C LYS A 63 -2.97 16.88 10.04
N TRP A 64 -3.30 15.64 9.70
CA TRP A 64 -4.66 15.15 9.82
C TRP A 64 -5.14 15.11 11.29
N ALA A 65 -4.31 14.62 12.20
CA ALA A 65 -4.62 14.55 13.63
C ALA A 65 -4.85 15.94 14.23
N TYR A 66 -4.09 16.93 13.80
CA TYR A 66 -4.26 18.34 14.16
C TYR A 66 -5.59 18.90 13.66
N GLU A 67 -5.91 18.72 12.37
CA GLU A 67 -7.17 19.21 11.80
C GLU A 67 -8.40 18.57 12.45
N PHE A 68 -8.30 17.29 12.82
CA PHE A 68 -9.39 16.54 13.45
C PHE A 68 -9.39 16.61 14.99
N ASN A 69 -8.48 17.36 15.62
CA ASN A 69 -8.32 17.47 17.08
C ASN A 69 -8.30 16.09 17.77
N ILE A 70 -7.47 15.18 17.26
CA ILE A 70 -7.34 13.79 17.74
C ILE A 70 -6.32 13.64 18.88
N TYR A 71 -5.69 14.73 19.32
CA TYR A 71 -4.72 14.75 20.43
C TYR A 71 -5.36 14.56 21.80
#